data_AF-A0A4Y2E7P6-F1
#
_entry.id   AF-A0A4Y2E7P6-F1
#
_cell.length_a   1.000
_cell.length_b   1.000
_cell.length_c   1.000
_cell.angle_alpha   90.00
_cell.angle_beta   90.00
_cell.angle_gamma   90.00
#
_symmetry.space_group_name_H-M   'P 1'
#
loop_
_entity.id
_entity.type
_entity.pdbx_description
1 polymer ?
#
loop_
_entity_poly.entity_id
_entity_poly.type
_entity_poly.pdbx_seq_one_letter_code
_entity_poly.pdbx_strand_id
1 'polypeptide(L)'
;MDISIEKLNANNYSTWKEDDKVVLREKGSWRIITEEEKVPNKLSGIEGEEVRTYQKLLKDYNLRKDRAYSVIYLSSEKEYRLLIAGIEDPVKAWKILEDVM
;
A
#
# COMPACT_ATOMS: atom_id res chain seq x y z
N MET A 1 -11.15 13.44 6.57
CA MET A 1 -12.47 12.91 6.19
C MET A 1 -12.39 11.42 6.48
N ASP A 2 -13.23 10.89 7.38
CA ASP A 2 -13.28 9.45 7.61
C ASP A 2 -13.97 8.83 6.40
N ILE A 3 -13.17 8.29 5.47
CA ILE A 3 -13.67 7.60 4.30
C ILE A 3 -14.13 6.22 4.77
N SER A 4 -15.44 6.01 4.82
CA SER A 4 -16.05 4.72 5.14
C SER A 4 -16.35 4.00 3.83
N ILE A 5 -15.63 2.92 3.56
CA ILE A 5 -15.94 1.99 2.46
C ILE A 5 -16.45 0.67 3.05
N GLU A 6 -17.24 -0.07 2.27
CA GLU A 6 -17.63 -1.41 2.68
C GLU A 6 -16.38 -2.29 2.79
N LYS A 7 -16.30 -3.10 3.85
CA LYS A 7 -15.13 -3.96 4.03
C LYS A 7 -15.16 -5.13 3.06
N LEU A 8 -13.97 -5.57 2.62
CA LEU A 8 -13.84 -6.76 1.79
C LEU A 8 -14.50 -7.96 2.46
N ASN A 9 -15.44 -8.57 1.74
CA ASN A 9 -16.11 -9.81 2.08
C ASN A 9 -16.21 -10.71 0.84
N ALA A 10 -16.72 -11.93 1.03
CA ALA A 10 -16.80 -12.99 0.01
C ALA A 10 -17.52 -12.61 -1.29
N ASN A 11 -18.29 -11.51 -1.33
CA ASN A 11 -19.15 -11.16 -2.45
C ASN A 11 -18.88 -9.79 -3.07
N ASN A 12 -17.92 -9.01 -2.56
CA ASN A 12 -17.79 -7.60 -2.92
C ASN A 12 -16.42 -7.17 -3.46
N TYR A 13 -15.53 -8.12 -3.81
CA TYR A 13 -14.17 -7.82 -4.25
C TYR A 13 -14.11 -6.74 -5.35
N SER A 14 -14.94 -6.85 -6.40
CA SER A 14 -14.94 -5.88 -7.50
C SER A 14 -15.26 -4.44 -7.05
N THR A 15 -16.20 -4.27 -6.13
CA THR A 15 -16.57 -2.95 -5.59
C THR A 15 -15.51 -2.46 -4.60
N TRP A 16 -15.10 -3.33 -3.67
CA TRP A 16 -14.04 -3.04 -2.71
C TRP A 16 -12.76 -2.60 -3.41
N LYS A 17 -12.37 -3.28 -4.50
CA LYS A 17 -11.19 -2.96 -5.31
C LYS A 17 -11.20 -1.52 -5.83
N GLU A 18 -12.32 -1.05 -6.36
CA GLU A 18 -12.44 0.30 -6.90
C GLU A 18 -12.50 1.35 -5.77
N ASP A 19 -13.21 1.07 -4.68
CA ASP A 19 -13.27 1.94 -3.51
C ASP A 19 -11.89 2.11 -2.84
N ASP A 20 -11.20 0.99 -2.59
CA ASP A 20 -9.88 0.96 -1.95
C ASP A 20 -8.82 1.64 -2.84
N LYS A 21 -8.91 1.49 -4.16
CA LYS A 21 -8.11 2.24 -5.14
C LYS A 21 -8.33 3.74 -5.04
N VAL A 22 -9.56 4.22 -4.83
CA VAL A 22 -9.82 5.65 -4.62
C VAL A 22 -9.18 6.13 -3.32
N VAL A 23 -9.31 5.37 -2.22
CA VAL A 23 -8.66 5.69 -0.94
C VAL A 23 -7.14 5.73 -1.09
N LEU A 24 -6.55 4.75 -1.76
CA LEU A 24 -5.11 4.69 -2.01
C LEU A 24 -4.61 5.85 -2.87
N ARG A 25 -5.41 6.33 -3.84
CA ARG A 25 -5.09 7.53 -4.63
C ARG A 25 -5.13 8.80 -3.79
N GLU A 26 -6.14 8.96 -2.94
CA GLU A 26 -6.23 10.08 -1.97
C GLU A 26 -5.01 10.11 -1.05
N LYS A 27 -4.51 8.94 -0.63
CA LYS A 27 -3.31 8.81 0.21
C LYS A 27 -2.00 8.80 -0.58
N GLY A 28 -2.03 9.01 -1.89
CA GLY A 28 -0.87 8.98 -2.78
C GLY A 28 -0.12 7.65 -2.81
N SER A 29 -0.75 6.56 -2.40
CA SER A 29 -0.12 5.25 -2.20
C SER A 29 -0.50 4.24 -3.30
N TRP A 30 -1.44 4.57 -4.19
CA TRP A 30 -1.86 3.69 -5.30
C TRP A 30 -0.70 3.23 -6.21
N ARG A 31 0.28 4.12 -6.45
CA ARG A 31 1.45 3.82 -7.29
C ARG A 31 2.39 2.78 -6.68
N ILE A 32 2.30 2.55 -5.37
CA ILE A 32 2.97 1.42 -4.72
C ILE A 32 2.33 0.11 -5.18
N ILE A 33 0.98 0.03 -5.17
CA ILE A 33 0.22 -1.17 -5.53
C ILE A 33 0.39 -1.53 -7.00
N THR A 34 0.40 -0.55 -7.90
CA THR A 34 0.65 -0.77 -9.33
C THR A 34 2.13 -0.97 -9.66
N GLU A 35 3.02 -0.97 -8.65
CA GLU A 35 4.47 -1.07 -8.81
C GLU A 35 5.08 0.04 -9.70
N GLU A 36 4.36 1.12 -9.98
CA GLU A 36 4.84 2.29 -10.72
C GLU A 36 5.85 3.10 -9.91
N GLU A 37 5.64 3.21 -8.59
CA GLU A 37 6.58 3.83 -7.67
C GLU A 37 7.65 2.82 -7.26
N LYS A 38 8.90 3.09 -7.66
CA LYS A 38 10.05 2.24 -7.34
C LYS A 38 10.71 2.68 -6.02
N VAL A 39 11.30 1.72 -5.32
CA VAL A 39 12.13 1.99 -4.13
C VAL A 39 13.24 2.99 -4.52
N PRO A 40 13.44 4.07 -3.77
CA PRO A 40 14.54 5.00 -4.01
C PRO A 40 15.89 4.27 -4.04
N ASN A 41 16.69 4.53 -5.07
CA ASN A 41 17.99 3.90 -5.21
C ASN A 41 19.09 4.75 -4.53
N LYS A 42 19.94 4.11 -3.73
CA LYS A 42 21.11 4.77 -3.14
C LYS A 42 22.24 4.76 -4.18
N LEU A 43 22.54 5.92 -4.76
CA LEU A 43 23.69 6.07 -5.64
C LEU A 43 25.00 5.91 -4.85
N SER A 44 26.03 5.32 -5.46
CA SER A 44 27.37 5.21 -4.87
C SER A 44 28.11 6.54 -4.94
N GLY A 45 28.84 6.90 -3.89
CA GLY A 45 29.65 8.13 -3.86
C GLY A 45 28.86 9.41 -3.56
N ILE A 46 27.59 9.29 -3.16
CA ILE A 46 26.80 10.45 -2.71
C ILE A 46 27.25 10.90 -1.32
N GLU A 47 27.32 12.22 -1.14
CA GLU A 47 27.69 12.85 0.13
C GLU A 47 26.81 14.06 0.44
N GLY A 48 26.86 14.54 1.69
CA GLY A 48 26.21 15.79 2.10
C GLY A 48 24.70 15.85 1.79
N GLU A 49 24.32 16.77 0.90
CA GLU A 49 22.93 17.02 0.54
C GLU A 49 22.26 15.83 -0.18
N GLU A 50 23.01 15.10 -1.01
CA GLU A 50 22.46 13.98 -1.76
C GLU A 50 22.06 12.82 -0.84
N VAL A 51 22.85 12.55 0.20
CA VAL A 51 22.51 11.58 1.25
C VAL A 51 21.22 11.97 1.96
N ARG A 52 21.07 13.25 2.31
CA ARG A 52 19.86 13.77 2.97
C ARG A 52 18.63 13.65 2.07
N THR A 53 18.79 13.95 0.79
CA THR A 53 17.72 13.80 -0.22
C THR A 53 17.31 12.33 -0.37
N TYR A 54 18.27 11.40 -0.49
CA TYR A 54 17.99 9.96 -0.53
C TYR A 54 17.23 9.48 0.71
N GLN A 55 17.68 9.87 1.91
CA GLN A 55 17.02 9.49 3.16
C GLN A 55 15.60 10.01 3.24
N LYS A 56 15.35 11.24 2.78
CA LYS A 56 14.00 11.83 2.71
C LYS A 56 13.11 11.04 1.74
N LEU A 57 13.61 10.76 0.54
CA LEU A 57 12.88 9.97 -0.47
C LEU A 57 12.53 8.58 0.07
N LEU A 58 13.48 7.90 0.71
CA LEU A 58 13.27 6.56 1.30
C LEU A 58 12.24 6.59 2.43
N LYS A 59 12.31 7.60 3.31
CA LYS A 59 11.32 7.79 4.38
C LYS A 59 9.92 8.04 3.80
N ASP A 60 9.81 8.91 2.81
CA ASP A 60 8.54 9.24 2.16
C ASP A 60 7.95 8.03 1.42
N TYR A 61 8.81 7.22 0.76
CA TYR A 61 8.43 5.95 0.13
C TYR A 61 7.89 4.95 1.16
N ASN A 62 8.62 4.71 2.25
CA ASN A 62 8.19 3.78 3.31
C ASN A 62 6.88 4.24 3.95
N LEU A 63 6.68 5.54 4.16
CA LEU A 63 5.42 6.07 4.66
C LEU A 63 4.24 5.76 3.71
N ARG A 64 4.43 5.87 2.39
CA ARG A 64 3.41 5.47 1.41
C ARG A 64 3.19 3.96 1.40
N LYS A 65 4.25 3.17 1.53
CA LYS A 65 4.17 1.71 1.63
C LYS A 65 3.34 1.27 2.84
N ASP A 66 3.61 1.82 4.02
CA ASP A 66 2.91 1.51 5.27
C ASP A 66 1.44 1.95 5.21
N ARG A 67 1.18 3.12 4.59
CA ARG A 67 -0.20 3.59 4.33
C ARG A 67 -0.94 2.66 3.39
N ALA A 68 -0.31 2.20 2.31
CA ALA A 68 -0.92 1.26 1.39
C ALA A 68 -1.35 -0.02 2.11
N TYR A 69 -0.44 -0.62 2.90
CA TYR A 69 -0.74 -1.80 3.68
C TYR A 69 -1.87 -1.55 4.70
N SER A 70 -1.81 -0.42 5.41
CA SER A 70 -2.83 -0.07 6.42
C SER A 70 -4.23 0.07 5.82
N VAL A 71 -4.35 0.66 4.63
CA VAL A 71 -5.64 0.77 3.92
C VAL A 71 -6.17 -0.62 3.62
N ILE A 72 -5.40 -1.45 2.91
CA ILE A 72 -5.79 -2.82 2.53
C ILE A 72 -6.20 -3.65 3.76
N TYR A 73 -5.40 -3.59 4.83
CA TYR A 73 -5.67 -4.33 6.05
C TYR A 73 -6.96 -3.84 6.72
N LEU A 74 -7.12 -2.54 6.92
CA LEU A 74 -8.25 -2.00 7.69
C LEU A 74 -9.57 -1.98 6.91
N SER A 75 -9.50 -1.95 5.58
CA SER A 75 -10.67 -2.10 4.71
C SER A 75 -11.07 -3.56 4.48
N SER A 76 -10.40 -4.53 5.09
CA SER A 76 -10.75 -5.94 4.97
C SER A 76 -11.50 -6.47 6.20
N GLU A 77 -12.44 -7.41 6.00
CA GLU A 77 -13.01 -8.15 7.12
C GLU A 77 -11.97 -9.01 7.85
N LYS A 78 -12.31 -9.50 9.04
CA LYS A 78 -11.37 -10.18 9.93
C LYS A 78 -10.74 -11.41 9.28
N GLU A 79 -11.50 -12.21 8.55
CA GLU A 79 -11.00 -13.42 7.89
C GLU A 79 -9.93 -13.12 6.83
N TYR A 80 -10.15 -12.11 5.98
CA TYR A 80 -9.18 -11.68 4.97
C TYR A 80 -7.95 -11.02 5.59
N ARG A 81 -8.12 -10.25 6.69
CA ARG A 81 -6.98 -9.70 7.44
C ARG A 81 -6.03 -10.77 7.95
N LEU A 82 -6.54 -11.94 8.33
CA LEU A 82 -5.69 -13.05 8.78
C LEU A 82 -4.83 -13.62 7.65
N LEU A 83 -5.30 -13.58 6.40
CA LEU A 83 -4.57 -14.06 5.23
C LEU A 83 -3.34 -13.21 4.91
N ILE A 84 -3.42 -11.91 5.21
CA ILE A 84 -2.36 -10.93 4.91
C ILE A 84 -1.60 -10.46 6.16
N ALA A 85 -1.93 -11.00 7.33
CA ALA A 85 -1.27 -10.63 8.58
C ALA A 85 0.23 -11.00 8.53
N GLY A 86 1.10 -10.05 8.81
CA GLY A 86 2.55 -10.23 8.76
C GLY A 86 3.17 -10.08 7.36
N ILE A 87 2.37 -9.78 6.33
CA ILE A 87 2.87 -9.46 5.00
C ILE A 87 3.29 -7.99 4.95
N GLU A 88 4.60 -7.72 5.01
CA GLU A 88 5.13 -6.35 4.98
C GLU A 88 5.03 -5.65 3.62
N ASP A 89 4.75 -6.40 2.56
CA ASP A 89 4.65 -5.90 1.19
C ASP A 89 3.18 -5.71 0.80
N PRO A 90 2.69 -4.46 0.66
CA PRO A 90 1.30 -4.20 0.33
C PRO A 90 0.90 -4.75 -1.05
N VAL A 91 1.84 -4.88 -2.00
CA VAL A 91 1.56 -5.47 -3.32
C VAL A 91 1.25 -6.95 -3.17
N LYS A 92 2.01 -7.66 -2.32
CA LYS A 92 1.75 -9.08 -2.03
C LYS A 92 0.45 -9.25 -1.27
N ALA A 93 0.16 -8.40 -0.28
CA ALA A 93 -1.10 -8.43 0.44
C ALA A 93 -2.29 -8.26 -0.52
N TRP A 94 -2.22 -7.28 -1.43
CA TRP A 94 -3.26 -7.07 -2.45
C TRP A 94 -3.45 -8.30 -3.34
N LYS A 95 -2.36 -8.90 -3.86
CA LYS A 95 -2.42 -10.08 -4.73
C LYS A 95 -3.02 -11.30 -4.02
N ILE A 96 -2.67 -11.53 -2.75
CA ILE A 96 -3.28 -12.60 -1.93
C ILE A 96 -4.80 -12.43 -1.86
N LEU A 97 -5.29 -11.20 -1.65
CA LEU A 97 -6.73 -10.94 -1.60
C LEU A 97 -7.38 -11.11 -2.98
N GLU A 98 -6.70 -10.73 -4.07
CA GLU A 98 -7.18 -10.95 -5.43
C GLU A 98 -7.29 -12.44 -5.78
N ASP A 99 -6.35 -13.27 -5.31
CA ASP A 99 -6.28 -14.69 -5.64
C ASP A 99 -7.34 -15.55 -4.88
N VAL A 100 -7.83 -15.10 -3.73
CA VAL A 100 -8.79 -15.84 -2.89
C VAL A 100 -10.25 -15.42 -3.09
N MET A 101 -10.49 -14.41 -3.93
CA MET A 101 -11.80 -13.80 -4.18
C MET A 101 -12.32 -14.16 -5.57
#